data_AF-A0A2E5SZB0-F1
#
_entry.id   AF-A0A2E5SZB0-F1
#
_cell.length_a   1.000
_cell.length_b   1.000
_cell.length_c   1.000
_cell.angle_alpha   90.00
_cell.angle_beta   90.00
_cell.angle_gamma   90.00
#
_symmetry.space_group_name_H-M   'P 1'
#
loop_
_entity.id
_entity.type
_entity.pdbx_description
1 polymer ?
#
loop_
_entity_poly.entity_id
_entity_poly.type
_entity_poly.pdbx_seq_one_letter_code
_entity_poly.pdbx_strand_id
1 'polypeptide(L)' 'MKKLILDNRLTLITENIKEAKTSSVVVTVKIGPSDEPSGMAGISHFVEHMTFKGTRSIPDPTELSAVIENVGG' A
#
# COMPACT_ATOMS: atom_id res chain seq x y z
N MET A 1 -6.71 15.37 12.52
CA MET A 1 -6.07 15.11 11.22
C MET A 1 -4.99 16.14 10.94
N LYS A 2 -3.77 15.70 10.59
CA LYS A 2 -2.65 16.54 10.16
C LYS A 2 -2.26 16.17 8.74
N LYS A 3 -1.94 17.18 7.92
CA LYS A 3 -1.47 17.00 6.54
C LYS A 3 -0.06 17.56 6.40
N LEU A 4 0.82 16.80 5.78
CA LEU A 4 2.20 17.19 5.44
C LEU A 4 2.47 16.84 3.97
N ILE A 5 3.15 17.73 3.25
CA ILE A 5 3.70 17.44 1.92
C ILE A 5 5.19 17.24 2.10
N LEU A 6 5.71 16.07 1.70
CA LEU A 6 7.14 15.77 1.74
C LEU A 6 7.89 16.40 0.55
N ASP A 7 9.21 16.47 0.61
CA ASP A 7 10.05 17.03 -0.47
C ASP A 7 9.86 16.30 -1.81
N ASN A 8 9.57 15.00 -1.77
CA ASN A 8 9.24 14.19 -2.95
C ASN A 8 7.79 14.36 -3.44
N ARG A 9 7.04 15.31 -2.87
CA ARG A 9 5.62 15.63 -3.13
C ARG A 9 4.60 14.60 -2.68
N LEU A 10 5.00 13.56 -1.95
CA LEU A 10 4.05 12.65 -1.31
C LEU A 10 3.22 13.40 -0.26
N THR A 11 1.90 13.23 -0.30
CA THR A 11 1.00 13.76 0.72
C THR A 11 0.87 12.74 1.85
N LEU A 12 1.31 13.12 3.05
CA LEU A 12 1.12 12.34 4.27
C LEU A 12 -0.05 12.93 5.06
N ILE A 13 -1.02 12.07 5.39
CA ILE A 13 -2.14 12.42 6.27
C ILE A 13 -2.04 11.54 7.51
N THR A 14 -2.06 12.14 8.69
CA THR A 14 -1.99 11.43 9.96
C THR A 14 -3.15 11.81 10.88
N GLU A 15 -3.66 10.82 11.61
CA GLU A 15 -4.61 11.00 12.70
C GLU A 15 -4.06 10.27 13.93
N ASN A 16 -4.07 10.92 15.09
CA ASN A 16 -3.74 10.23 16.34
C ASN A 16 -5.04 10.03 17.11
N ILE A 17 -5.46 8.77 17.20
CA ILE A 17 -6.65 8.35 17.95
C ILE A 17 -6.15 7.70 19.23
N LYS A 18 -6.19 8.43 20.35
CA LYS A 18 -5.55 8.05 21.61
C LYS A 18 -6.06 6.70 22.16
N GLU A 19 -7.32 6.38 21.89
CA GLU A 19 -8.00 5.17 22.36
C GLU A 19 -7.80 3.97 21.42
N ALA A 20 -7.22 4.17 20.23
CA ALA A 20 -7.01 3.10 19.27
C ALA A 20 -5.95 2.10 19.77
N LYS A 21 -6.26 0.81 19.63
CA LYS A 21 -5.36 -0.31 20.00
C LYS A 21 -4.58 -0.87 18.81
N THR A 22 -4.90 -0.43 17.60
CA THR A 22 -4.27 -0.82 16.35
C THR A 22 -3.89 0.43 15.57
N SER A 23 -2.93 0.27 14.65
CA SER A 23 -2.56 1.31 13.69
C SER A 23 -2.82 0.77 12.29
N SER A 24 -3.19 1.66 11.36
CA SER A 24 -3.34 1.31 9.96
C SER A 24 -2.57 2.30 9.09
N VAL A 25 -2.05 1.81 7.97
CA VAL A 25 -1.36 2.61 6.97
C VAL A 25 -1.99 2.28 5.63
N VAL A 26 -2.34 3.31 4.87
CA VAL A 26 -2.84 3.16 3.50
C VAL A 26 -1.97 3.99 2.58
N VAL A 27 -1.41 3.35 1.55
CA VAL A 27 -0.69 4.02 0.47
C VAL A 27 -1.57 3.97 -0.76
N THR A 28 -1.84 5.13 -1.36
CA THR A 28 -2.63 5.23 -2.58
C THR A 28 -1.78 5.79 -3.71
N VAL A 29 -1.99 5.25 -4.90
CA VAL A 29 -1.42 5.76 -6.14
C VAL A 29 -2.58 6.26 -6.98
N LYS A 30 -2.44 7.47 -7.55
CA LYS A 30 -3.50 8.10 -8.35
C LYS A 30 -3.49 7.56 -9.79
N ILE A 31 -3.65 6.24 -9.93
CA ILE A 31 -3.80 5.52 -11.19
C ILE A 31 -4.64 4.27 -10.94
N GLY A 32 -5.43 3.84 -11.92
CA GLY A 32 -6.21 2.61 -11.82
C GLY A 32 -6.81 2.15 -13.16
N PRO A 33 -7.85 1.29 -13.13
CA PRO A 33 -8.46 0.72 -14.33
C PRO A 33 -8.88 1.75 -15.39
N SER A 34 -9.26 2.96 -14.99
CA SER A 34 -9.63 4.05 -15.90
C SER A 34 -8.46 4.63 -16.70
N ASP A 35 -7.22 4.38 -16.26
CA ASP A 35 -5.99 4.86 -16.89
C ASP A 35 -5.30 3.76 -17.72
N GLU A 36 -5.91 2.58 -17.84
CA GLU A 36 -5.31 1.44 -18.53
C GLU A 36 -5.24 1.68 -20.06
N PRO A 37 -4.10 1.37 -20.70
CA PRO A 37 -4.01 1.40 -22.15
C PRO A 37 -4.99 0.41 -22.80
N SER A 38 -5.46 0.75 -24.00
CA SER A 38 -6.25 -0.17 -24.81
C SER A 38 -5.48 -1.48 -25.04
N GLY A 39 -6.16 -2.61 -24.83
CA GLY A 39 -5.55 -3.94 -24.93
C GLY A 39 -4.83 -4.43 -23.67
N MET A 40 -4.82 -3.65 -22.59
CA MET A 40 -4.20 -4.04 -21.30
C MET A 40 -5.21 -4.08 -20.14
N ALA A 41 -6.47 -4.37 -20.43
CA ALA A 41 -7.51 -4.44 -19.42
C ALA A 41 -7.12 -5.39 -18.26
N GLY A 42 -7.17 -4.89 -17.03
CA GLY A 42 -6.82 -5.61 -15.81
C GLY A 42 -5.35 -5.50 -15.38
N ILE A 43 -4.50 -4.78 -16.12
CA ILE A 43 -3.09 -4.62 -15.74
C ILE A 43 -2.91 -3.91 -14.39
N SER A 44 -3.75 -2.93 -14.05
CA SER A 44 -3.67 -2.22 -12.77
C SER A 44 -3.92 -3.17 -11.61
N HIS A 45 -4.96 -4.01 -11.73
CA HIS A 45 -5.30 -5.02 -10.74
C HIS A 45 -4.23 -6.13 -10.67
N PHE A 46 -3.67 -6.53 -11.81
CA PHE A 46 -2.57 -7.47 -11.84
C PHE A 46 -1.35 -6.93 -11.07
N VAL A 47 -0.96 -5.67 -11.33
CA VAL A 47 0.15 -5.02 -10.61
C VAL A 47 -0.13 -4.92 -9.11
N GLU A 48 -1.35 -4.58 -8.70
CA GLU A 48 -1.77 -4.59 -7.29
C GLU A 48 -1.52 -5.96 -6.64
N HIS A 49 -1.91 -7.07 -7.28
CA HIS A 49 -1.62 -8.40 -6.75
C HIS A 49 -0.12 -8.69 -6.66
N MET A 50 0.65 -8.24 -7.64
CA MET A 50 2.10 -8.47 -7.67
C MET A 50 2.84 -7.77 -6.54
N THR A 51 2.30 -6.71 -5.94
CA THR A 51 2.93 -6.06 -4.77
C THR A 51 2.98 -6.96 -3.53
N PHE A 52 2.18 -8.03 -3.50
CA PHE A 52 2.16 -9.01 -2.41
C PHE A 52 2.98 -10.28 -2.72
N LYS A 53 3.71 -10.30 -3.84
CA LYS A 53 4.49 -11.48 -4.28
C LYS A 53 5.99 -11.33 -4.06
N GLY A 54 6.37 -10.58 -3.01
CA GLY A 54 7.76 -10.35 -2.63
C GLY A 54 8.32 -9.03 -3.17
N THR A 55 9.39 -8.58 -2.52
CA THR A 55 10.11 -7.35 -2.83
C THR A 55 11.61 -7.62 -2.87
N ARG A 56 12.43 -6.64 -3.26
CA ARG A 56 13.89 -6.80 -3.23
C ARG A 56 14.44 -7.05 -1.82
N SER A 57 13.80 -6.49 -0.80
CA SER A 57 14.23 -6.62 0.60
C SER A 57 13.60 -7.81 1.33
N ILE A 58 12.38 -8.22 0.94
CA ILE A 58 11.68 -9.41 1.47
C ILE A 58 11.24 -10.24 0.26
N PRO A 59 12.10 -11.11 -0.29
CA PRO A 59 11.83 -11.81 -1.54
C PRO A 59 10.77 -12.90 -1.42
N ASP A 60 10.64 -13.54 -0.26
CA ASP A 60 9.64 -14.59 -0.02
C ASP A 60 8.25 -13.97 0.24
N PRO A 61 7.22 -14.26 -0.58
CA PRO A 61 5.87 -13.79 -0.36
C PRO A 61 5.28 -14.21 0.99
N THR A 62 5.65 -15.40 1.48
CA THR A 62 5.17 -15.95 2.76
C THR A 62 5.72 -15.13 3.91
N GLU A 63 7.00 -14.77 3.84
CA GLU A 63 7.64 -13.90 4.83
C GLU A 63 7.02 -12.51 4.81
N LEU A 64 6.77 -11.94 3.61
CA LEU A 64 6.13 -10.64 3.46
C LEU A 64 4.76 -10.58 4.14
N SER A 65 3.91 -11.58 3.90
CA SER A 65 2.60 -11.68 4.57
C SER A 65 2.73 -11.89 6.08
N ALA A 66 3.68 -12.72 6.50
CA ALA A 66 3.87 -13.07 7.90
C ALA A 66 4.25 -11.88 8.80
N VAL A 67 4.88 -10.82 8.26
CA VAL A 67 5.21 -9.59 9.01
C VAL A 67 3.96 -8.94 9.63
N ILE A 68 2.84 -9.03 8.92
CA ILE A 68 1.54 -8.43 9.25
C ILE A 68 0.68 -9.46 9.99
N GLU A 69 0.52 -10.66 9.43
CA GLU A 69 -0.31 -11.72 10.02
C GLU A 69 0.12 -12.12 11.45
N ASN A 70 1.43 -12.15 11.74
CA ASN A 70 1.93 -12.57 13.06
C ASN A 70 1.66 -11.57 14.18
N VAL A 71 1.27 -10.32 13.87
CA VAL A 71 0.93 -9.31 14.89
C VAL A 71 -0.59 -9.14 15.06
N GLY A 72 -1.38 -10.00 14.42
CA GLY A 72 -2.84 -9.97 14.51
C GLY A 72 -3.47 -8.85 13.68
N GLY A 73 -2.75 -8.34 12.68
CA GLY A 73 -3.19 -7.28 11.79
C GLY A 73 -2.33 -7.25 10.55
#